data_AF-A0A972MM89-F1
#
_entry.id   AF-A0A972MM89-F1
#
_cell.length_a   1.000
_cell.length_b   1.000
_cell.length_c   1.000
_cell.angle_alpha   90.00
_cell.angle_beta   90.00
_cell.angle_gamma   90.00
#
_symmetry.space_group_name_H-M   'P 1'
#
loop_
_entity.id
_entity.type
_entity.pdbx_description
1 polymer ?
#
loop_
_entity_poly.entity_id
_entity_poly.type
_entity_poly.pdbx_seq_one_letter_code
_entity_poly.pdbx_strand_id
1 'polypeptide(L)'
;MNISSVVVQAMSENIDNLVEIFKEADFCDYHLHDKAKGKIILTIEGEDVEEEIEKLIKIQQVPTVMSADMMMTYQEEQLDEEIRKLEEQESVPSMLNDDTIDVKDIVYNGDLKGRF
;
A
#
# COMPACT_ATOMS: atom_id res chain seq x y z
N MET A 1 7.29 -9.29 6.57
CA MET A 1 6.38 -8.51 7.45
C MET A 1 6.55 -7.02 7.14
N ASN A 2 5.49 -6.38 6.68
CA ASN A 2 5.50 -4.98 6.27
C ASN A 2 5.05 -4.07 7.41
N ILE A 3 5.66 -2.90 7.50
CA ILE A 3 5.32 -1.87 8.49
C ILE A 3 5.08 -0.57 7.75
N SER A 4 3.89 0.00 7.96
CA SER A 4 3.48 1.25 7.35
C SER A 4 3.08 2.29 8.37
N SER A 5 3.57 3.52 8.21
CA SER A 5 3.17 4.67 9.03
C SER A 5 2.02 5.42 8.38
N VAL A 6 0.97 5.66 9.17
CA VAL A 6 -0.27 6.31 8.75
C VAL A 6 -0.47 7.59 9.56
N VAL A 7 -0.73 8.69 8.86
CA VAL A 7 -1.11 9.96 9.46
C VAL A 7 -2.61 10.14 9.28
N VAL A 8 -3.33 10.14 10.40
CA VAL A 8 -4.77 10.39 10.44
C VAL A 8 -5.02 11.84 10.76
N GLN A 9 -5.91 12.48 9.99
CA GLN A 9 -6.35 13.84 10.23
C GLN A 9 -7.80 13.86 10.71
N ALA A 10 -8.06 14.60 11.78
CA ALA A 10 -9.38 14.76 12.38
C ALA A 10 -9.54 16.14 13.03
N MET A 11 -10.76 16.51 13.40
CA MET A 11 -11.00 17.76 14.15
C MET A 11 -10.41 17.67 15.56
N SER A 12 -9.87 18.78 16.07
CA SER A 12 -9.27 18.89 17.40
C SER A 12 -10.19 18.42 18.54
N GLU A 13 -11.50 18.58 18.38
CA GLU A 13 -12.53 18.17 19.35
C GLU A 13 -12.68 16.64 19.43
N ASN A 14 -12.36 15.92 18.35
CA ASN A 14 -12.56 14.47 18.23
C ASN A 14 -11.27 13.66 18.43
N ILE A 15 -10.12 14.32 18.55
CA ILE A 15 -8.81 13.67 18.70
C ILE A 15 -8.77 12.77 19.93
N ASP A 16 -9.27 13.23 21.09
CA ASP A 16 -9.18 12.44 22.32
C ASP A 16 -9.97 11.12 22.19
N ASN A 17 -11.16 11.18 21.61
CA ASN A 17 -12.01 10.01 21.39
C ASN A 17 -11.38 9.04 20.38
N LEU A 18 -10.82 9.57 19.29
CA LEU A 18 -10.10 8.75 18.30
C LEU A 18 -8.86 8.07 18.91
N VAL A 19 -8.14 8.75 19.79
CA VAL A 19 -6.99 8.17 20.48
C VAL A 19 -7.40 7.01 21.39
N GLU A 20 -8.54 7.08 22.07
CA GLU A 20 -9.07 5.96 22.85
C GLU A 20 -9.42 4.77 21.94
N ILE A 21 -10.14 5.04 20.83
CA ILE A 21 -10.49 4.00 19.84
C ILE A 21 -9.24 3.32 19.28
N PHE A 22 -8.23 4.09 18.86
CA PHE A 22 -7.01 3.54 18.26
C PHE A 22 -6.09 2.84 19.28
N LYS A 23 -6.22 3.13 20.58
CA LYS A 23 -5.48 2.40 21.63
C LYS A 23 -6.10 1.04 21.96
N GLU A 24 -7.41 0.91 21.77
CA GLU A 24 -8.14 -0.36 21.98
C GLU A 24 -8.25 -1.19 20.70
N ALA A 25 -7.85 -0.63 19.55
CA ALA A 25 -7.92 -1.29 18.26
C ALA A 25 -6.80 -2.31 18.06
N ASP A 26 -7.16 -3.55 17.70
CA ASP A 26 -6.19 -4.61 17.37
C ASP A 26 -5.52 -4.46 15.99
N PHE A 27 -5.88 -3.42 15.23
CA PHE A 27 -5.48 -3.25 13.83
C PHE A 27 -4.48 -2.09 13.60
N CYS A 28 -4.10 -1.34 14.65
CA CYS A 28 -3.13 -0.27 14.55
C CYS A 28 -2.44 0.03 15.87
N ASP A 29 -1.18 0.44 15.80
CA ASP A 29 -0.41 0.91 16.95
C ASP A 29 -0.42 2.44 17.00
N TYR A 30 -0.97 2.97 18.08
CA TYR A 30 -0.95 4.40 18.36
C TYR A 30 0.42 4.87 18.88
N HIS A 31 0.96 5.95 18.29
CA HIS A 31 2.22 6.56 18.74
C HIS A 31 2.04 7.96 19.32
N LEU A 32 1.50 8.89 18.55
CA LEU A 32 1.46 10.32 18.88
C LEU A 32 0.18 10.96 18.35
N HIS A 33 -0.34 11.98 19.03
CA HIS A 33 -1.30 12.90 18.44
C HIS A 33 -0.88 14.35 18.72
N ASP A 34 -1.18 15.25 17.79
CA ASP A 34 -1.10 16.70 17.92
C ASP A 34 -2.51 17.26 17.83
N LYS A 35 -3.05 17.65 18.99
CA LYS A 35 -4.40 18.20 19.11
C LYS A 35 -4.55 19.59 18.48
N ALA A 36 -3.47 20.38 18.44
CA ALA A 36 -3.48 21.71 17.85
C ALA A 36 -3.55 21.63 16.32
N LYS A 37 -2.94 20.61 15.71
CA LYS A 37 -2.97 20.38 14.27
C LYS A 37 -4.04 19.37 13.82
N GLY A 38 -4.68 18.67 14.74
CA GLY A 38 -5.67 17.65 14.44
C GLY A 38 -5.06 16.42 13.75
N LYS A 39 -3.84 16.03 14.13
CA LYS A 39 -3.12 14.90 13.52
C LYS A 39 -2.86 13.78 14.51
N ILE A 40 -2.98 12.54 14.07
CA ILE A 40 -2.66 11.33 14.83
C ILE A 40 -1.69 10.50 13.99
N ILE A 41 -0.62 10.02 14.60
CA ILE A 41 0.39 9.14 14.00
C ILE A 41 0.14 7.74 14.52
N LEU A 42 -0.13 6.84 13.58
CA LEU A 42 -0.35 5.42 13.80
C LEU A 42 0.65 4.63 12.96
N THR A 43 0.87 3.38 13.36
CA THR A 43 1.57 2.39 12.55
C THR A 43 0.64 1.21 12.34
N ILE A 44 0.69 0.62 11.15
CA ILE A 44 0.01 -0.63 10.83
C ILE A 44 1.09 -1.64 10.43
N GLU A 45 0.94 -2.87 10.91
CA GLU A 45 1.77 -4.00 10.53
C GLU A 45 0.93 -4.97 9.71
N GLY A 46 1.49 -5.62 8.70
CA GLY A 46 0.79 -6.62 7.89
C GLY A 46 1.75 -7.67 7.36
N GLU A 47 1.26 -8.88 7.12
CA GLU A 47 2.05 -9.91 6.42
C GLU A 47 2.20 -9.52 4.94
N ASP A 48 1.11 -9.03 4.34
CA ASP A 48 1.04 -8.61 2.94
C ASP A 48 0.46 -7.19 2.75
N VAL A 49 0.65 -6.61 1.55
CA VAL A 49 0.12 -5.29 1.18
C VAL A 49 -1.41 -5.24 1.28
N GLU A 50 -2.09 -6.34 0.97
CA GLU A 50 -3.55 -6.41 1.06
C GLU A 50 -4.02 -6.23 2.51
N GLU A 51 -3.34 -6.84 3.49
CA GLU A 51 -3.68 -6.69 4.90
C GLU A 51 -3.46 -5.24 5.38
N GLU A 52 -2.39 -4.59 4.93
CA GLU A 52 -2.12 -3.18 5.24
C GLU A 52 -3.23 -2.28 4.67
N ILE A 53 -3.67 -2.54 3.44
CA ILE A 53 -4.76 -1.80 2.79
C ILE A 53 -6.08 -2.02 3.55
N GLU A 54 -6.40 -3.24 3.96
CA GLU A 54 -7.60 -3.51 4.75
C GLU A 54 -7.60 -2.76 6.10
N LYS A 55 -6.46 -2.75 6.80
CA LYS A 55 -6.29 -2.01 8.06
C LYS A 55 -6.42 -0.51 7.84
N LEU A 56 -5.85 0.02 6.75
CA LEU A 56 -5.99 1.42 6.38
C LEU A 56 -7.45 1.80 6.03
N ILE A 57 -8.17 0.95 5.29
CA ILE A 57 -9.59 1.16 5.01
C ILE A 57 -10.41 1.19 6.30
N LYS A 58 -10.12 0.29 7.25
CA LYS A 58 -10.77 0.29 8.57
C LYS A 58 -10.54 1.62 9.30
N ILE A 59 -9.31 2.14 9.30
CA ILE A 59 -8.98 3.45 9.88
C ILE A 59 -9.77 4.58 9.21
N GLN A 60 -9.89 4.57 7.88
CA GLN A 60 -10.67 5.57 7.13
C GLN A 60 -12.18 5.49 7.41
N GLN A 61 -12.70 4.30 7.73
CA GLN A 61 -14.12 4.10 8.05
C GLN A 61 -14.48 4.52 9.48
N VAL A 62 -13.48 4.78 10.35
CA VAL A 62 -13.75 5.24 11.72
C VAL A 62 -14.49 6.58 11.68
N PRO A 63 -15.65 6.71 12.37
CA PRO A 63 -16.38 7.96 12.42
C PRO A 63 -15.50 9.10 12.92
N THR A 64 -15.66 10.30 12.36
CA THR A 64 -14.90 11.53 12.69
C THR A 64 -13.47 11.62 12.14
N VAL A 65 -12.96 10.57 11.49
CA VAL A 65 -11.74 10.66 10.67
C VAL A 65 -12.04 11.44 9.39
N MET A 66 -11.19 12.41 9.05
CA MET A 66 -11.31 13.20 7.81
C MET A 66 -10.45 12.62 6.69
N SER A 67 -9.21 12.24 7.01
CA SER A 67 -8.31 11.52 6.10
C SER A 67 -7.38 10.61 6.88
N ALA A 68 -6.89 9.57 6.21
CA ALA A 68 -5.80 8.73 6.70
C ALA A 68 -4.85 8.44 5.53
N ASP A 69 -3.66 9.01 5.61
CA ASP A 69 -2.65 8.98 4.55
C ASP A 69 -1.45 8.12 4.97
N MET A 70 -1.12 7.13 4.15
CA MET A 70 0.08 6.30 4.34
C MET A 70 1.31 7.08 3.85
N MET A 71 2.27 7.31 4.74
CA MET A 71 3.43 8.19 4.46
C MET A 71 4.72 7.41 4.22
N MET A 72 4.88 6.26 4.86
CA MET A 72 6.07 5.42 4.77
C MET A 72 5.66 3.97 4.84
N THR A 73 6.21 3.14 3.97
CA THR A 73 5.94 1.70 3.89
C THR A 73 7.28 1.00 3.76
N TYR A 74 7.56 0.06 4.66
CA TYR A 74 8.77 -0.75 4.63
C TYR A 74 8.42 -2.16 4.12
N GLN A 75 8.92 -2.50 2.93
CA GLN A 75 8.57 -3.74 2.19
C GLN A 75 9.83 -4.46 1.67
N GLU A 76 10.73 -4.88 2.55
CA GLU A 76 11.99 -5.52 2.10
C GLU A 76 11.77 -6.89 1.44
N GLU A 77 10.99 -7.78 2.06
CA GLU A 77 10.93 -9.19 1.63
C GLU A 77 10.13 -9.39 0.33
N GLN A 78 9.01 -8.69 0.17
CA GLN A 78 8.18 -8.79 -1.04
C GLN A 78 8.85 -8.20 -2.28
N LEU A 79 9.64 -7.13 -2.11
CA LEU A 79 10.34 -6.50 -3.22
C LEU A 79 11.37 -7.46 -3.82
N ASP A 80 12.14 -8.15 -2.97
CA ASP A 80 13.14 -9.12 -3.39
C ASP A 80 12.51 -10.36 -4.07
N GLU A 81 11.34 -10.82 -3.59
CA GLU A 81 10.61 -11.92 -4.24
C GLU A 81 10.09 -11.54 -5.62
N GLU A 82 9.52 -10.35 -5.79
CA GLU A 82 9.04 -9.88 -7.10
C GLU A 82 10.21 -9.65 -8.07
N ILE A 83 11.35 -9.14 -7.58
CA ILE A 83 12.58 -9.04 -8.38
C ILE A 83 13.04 -10.43 -8.84
N ARG A 84 13.06 -11.43 -7.94
CA ARG A 84 13.41 -12.80 -8.30
C ARG A 84 12.45 -13.40 -9.32
N LYS A 85 11.14 -13.21 -9.16
CA LYS A 85 10.15 -13.68 -10.16
C LYS A 85 10.38 -13.03 -11.52
N LEU A 86 10.72 -11.74 -11.56
CA LEU A 86 11.04 -11.03 -12.81
C LEU A 86 12.34 -11.50 -13.44
N GLU A 87 13.35 -11.85 -12.64
CA GLU A 87 14.60 -12.45 -13.12
C GLU A 87 14.43 -13.90 -13.60
N GLU A 88 13.54 -14.66 -12.95
CA GLU A 88 13.19 -16.04 -13.33
C GLU A 88 12.27 -16.10 -14.55
N GLN A 89 11.50 -15.04 -14.81
CA GLN A 89 10.74 -14.90 -16.05
C GLN A 89 11.70 -14.69 -17.22
N GLU A 90 11.57 -15.51 -18.26
CA GLU A 90 12.33 -15.31 -19.49
C GLU A 90 12.06 -13.89 -20.03
N SER A 91 13.13 -13.12 -20.22
CA SER A 91 13.10 -11.73 -20.72
C SER A 91 12.45 -11.58 -22.09
N VAL A 92 12.23 -12.70 -22.78
CA VAL A 92 11.63 -12.78 -24.10
C VAL A 92 10.33 -13.56 -23.96
N PRO A 93 9.16 -12.95 -24.27
CA PRO A 93 7.90 -13.68 -24.35
C PRO A 93 8.04 -14.96 -25.18
N SER A 94 7.57 -16.09 -24.66
CA SER A 94 7.67 -17.41 -25.31
C SER A 94 7.11 -17.43 -26.74
N MET A 95 6.15 -16.54 -27.04
CA MET A 95 5.58 -16.28 -28.36
C MET A 95 6.62 -15.88 -29.43
N LEU A 96 7.75 -15.28 -29.04
CA LEU A 96 8.82 -14.88 -29.97
C LEU A 96 9.76 -16.05 -30.32
N ASN A 97 9.78 -17.11 -29.52
CA ASN A 97 10.55 -18.33 -29.76
C ASN A 97 9.73 -19.42 -30.48
N ASP A 98 8.47 -19.13 -30.82
CA ASP A 98 7.56 -20.08 -31.46
C ASP A 98 7.51 -19.84 -32.97
N ASP A 99 8.22 -20.69 -33.72
CA ASP A 99 8.29 -20.67 -35.19
C ASP A 99 6.96 -21.02 -35.87
N THR A 100 5.92 -21.41 -35.12
CA THR A 100 4.61 -21.77 -35.65
C THR A 100 3.62 -20.60 -35.71
N ILE A 101 3.96 -19.48 -35.09
CA ILE A 101 3.11 -18.29 -35.04
C ILE A 101 3.39 -17.40 -36.25
N ASP A 102 2.37 -17.15 -37.06
CA ASP A 102 2.49 -16.27 -38.22
C ASP A 102 2.59 -14.81 -37.75
N VAL A 103 3.58 -14.07 -38.25
CA VAL A 103 3.96 -12.72 -37.77
C VAL A 103 2.79 -11.73 -37.82
N LYS A 104 1.81 -11.97 -38.70
CA LYS A 104 0.62 -11.14 -38.89
C LYS A 104 -0.38 -11.23 -37.74
N ASP A 105 -0.33 -12.30 -36.96
CA ASP A 105 -1.26 -12.56 -35.86
C ASP A 105 -0.70 -12.08 -34.50
N ILE A 106 0.53 -11.56 -34.48
CA ILE A 106 1.15 -10.99 -33.28
C ILE A 106 0.57 -9.60 -33.01
N VAL A 107 -0.22 -9.47 -31.93
CA VAL A 107 -0.78 -8.19 -31.47
C VAL A 107 0.23 -7.46 -30.58
N TYR A 108 0.90 -6.46 -31.15
CA TYR A 108 1.83 -5.59 -30.42
C TYR A 108 1.07 -4.42 -29.75
N ASN A 109 1.02 -4.40 -28.42
CA ASN A 109 0.32 -3.35 -27.64
C ASN A 109 1.11 -2.04 -27.47
N GLY A 110 2.26 -1.89 -28.14
CA GLY A 110 3.05 -0.66 -28.15
C GLY A 110 4.16 -0.60 -27.10
N ASP A 111 5.12 0.32 -27.34
CA ASP A 111 6.17 0.71 -26.40
C ASP A 111 5.65 1.83 -25.49
N LEU A 112 5.78 1.68 -24.17
CA LEU A 112 5.36 2.66 -23.18
C LEU A 112 6.29 3.88 -23.09
N LYS A 113 7.49 3.83 -23.70
CA LYS A 113 8.48 4.92 -23.66
C LYS A 113 8.08 6.24 -24.33
N GLY A 114 6.98 6.27 -25.07
CA GLY A 114 6.50 7.49 -25.75
C GLY A 114 5.37 8.24 -25.02
N ARG A 115 4.92 7.77 -23.85
CA ARG A 115 3.74 8.33 -23.15
C ARG A 115 4.03 9.01 -21.82
N PHE A 116 5.30 9.18 -21.44
CA PHE A 116 5.75 9.97 -20.30
C PHE A 116 6.90 10.89 -20.70
#